data_AF-A0A382DQ29-F1
#
_entry.id   AF-A0A382DQ29-F1
#
_cell.length_a   1.000
_cell.length_b   1.000
_cell.length_c   1.000
_cell.angle_alpha   90.00
_cell.angle_beta   90.00
_cell.angle_gamma   90.00
#
_symmetry.space_group_name_H-M   'P 1'
#
loop_
_entity.id
_entity.type
_entity.pdbx_description
1 polymer ?
#
loop_
_entity_poly.entity_id
_entity_poly.type
_entity_poly.pdbx_seq_one_letter_code
_entity_poly.pdbx_strand_id
1 'polypeptide(L)'
;MPVDAPETEGSSARFTGDHEEADAALRGDIRRLGRQLGDSLVRQHGDALLETVEKVRQLARDLRKDGGREGSTAELTRLLADADAEQAIQLVRAFTMYFHLANV
;
A
#
# COMPACT_ATOMS: atom_id res chain seq x y z
N MET A 1 -24.24 49.43 -21.38
CA MET A 1 -24.34 47.98 -21.66
C MET A 1 -23.60 47.25 -20.56
N PRO A 2 -24.20 46.28 -19.85
CA PRO A 2 -23.46 45.43 -18.94
C PRO A 2 -22.75 44.33 -19.75
N VAL A 3 -21.47 44.14 -19.48
CA VAL A 3 -20.69 42.98 -19.95
C VAL A 3 -21.01 41.84 -19.00
N ASP A 4 -21.77 40.85 -19.48
CA ASP A 4 -22.01 39.60 -18.79
C ASP A 4 -20.79 38.69 -19.03
N ALA A 5 -20.16 38.23 -17.96
CA ALA A 5 -19.11 37.23 -18.02
C ALA A 5 -19.42 36.18 -16.96
N PRO A 6 -19.63 34.91 -17.37
CA PRO A 6 -19.00 33.82 -16.62
C PRO A 6 -18.75 32.56 -17.48
N GLU A 7 -17.49 32.18 -17.77
CA GLU A 7 -17.18 30.85 -18.35
C GLU A 7 -15.95 30.13 -17.74
N THR A 8 -15.36 30.63 -16.66
CA THR A 8 -14.09 30.04 -16.14
C THR A 8 -14.24 28.93 -15.09
N GLU A 9 -15.43 28.63 -14.56
CA GLU A 9 -15.59 27.63 -13.50
C GLU A 9 -15.70 26.18 -14.02
N GLY A 10 -16.30 25.98 -15.20
CA GLY A 10 -16.56 24.64 -15.75
C GLY A 10 -15.33 23.89 -16.27
N SER A 11 -14.19 24.55 -16.46
CA SER A 11 -12.94 23.90 -16.92
C SER A 11 -12.11 23.35 -15.76
N SER A 12 -12.16 23.98 -14.59
CA SER A 12 -11.39 23.57 -13.40
C SER A 12 -12.01 22.32 -12.75
N ALA A 13 -13.33 22.29 -12.62
CA ALA A 13 -14.06 21.15 -12.03
C ALA A 13 -13.96 19.86 -12.85
N ARG A 14 -13.89 19.97 -14.19
CA ARG A 14 -13.66 18.81 -15.08
C ARG A 14 -12.23 18.27 -14.95
N PHE A 15 -11.25 19.15 -14.87
CA PHE A 15 -9.85 18.77 -14.71
C PHE A 15 -9.59 18.05 -13.37
N THR A 16 -10.21 18.50 -12.27
CA THR A 16 -10.13 17.80 -10.99
C THR A 16 -10.80 16.43 -11.02
N GLY A 17 -11.95 16.30 -11.70
CA GLY A 17 -12.65 15.02 -11.84
C GLY A 17 -11.83 13.98 -12.63
N ASP A 18 -11.23 14.39 -13.75
CA ASP A 18 -10.39 13.51 -14.57
C ASP A 18 -9.15 13.01 -13.80
N HIS A 19 -8.57 13.85 -12.94
CA HIS A 19 -7.46 13.46 -12.06
C HIS A 19 -7.88 12.49 -10.96
N GLU A 20 -9.03 12.71 -10.31
CA GLU A 20 -9.56 11.79 -9.30
C GLU A 20 -9.89 10.41 -9.87
N GLU A 21 -10.44 10.36 -11.09
CA GLU A 21 -10.70 9.12 -11.82
C GLU A 21 -9.40 8.39 -12.20
N ALA A 22 -8.41 9.12 -12.71
CA ALA A 22 -7.09 8.56 -13.00
C ALA A 22 -6.40 8.01 -11.74
N ASP A 23 -6.44 8.73 -10.62
CA ASP A 23 -5.92 8.27 -9.33
C ASP A 23 -6.68 7.04 -8.82
N ALA A 24 -8.00 6.98 -9.01
CA ALA A 24 -8.81 5.83 -8.65
C ALA A 24 -8.45 4.59 -9.48
N ALA A 25 -8.25 4.77 -10.79
CA ALA A 25 -7.82 3.72 -11.71
C ALA A 25 -6.42 3.19 -11.34
N LEU A 26 -5.44 4.08 -11.12
CA LEU A 26 -4.09 3.71 -10.71
C LEU A 26 -4.08 2.93 -9.39
N ARG A 27 -4.84 3.40 -8.39
CA ARG A 27 -5.00 2.65 -7.12
C ARG A 27 -5.65 1.28 -7.36
N GLY A 28 -6.54 1.16 -8.33
CA GLY A 28 -7.12 -0.11 -8.78
C GLY A 28 -6.07 -1.08 -9.32
N ASP A 29 -5.20 -0.59 -10.20
CA ASP A 29 -4.13 -1.37 -10.82
C ASP A 29 -3.07 -1.80 -9.81
N ILE A 30 -2.63 -0.89 -8.93
CA ILE A 30 -1.70 -1.20 -7.84
C ILE A 30 -2.30 -2.31 -6.94
N ARG A 31 -3.59 -2.22 -6.59
CA ARG A 31 -4.26 -3.28 -5.81
C ARG A 31 -4.30 -4.61 -6.56
N ARG A 32 -4.55 -4.59 -7.87
CA ARG A 32 -4.58 -5.81 -8.70
C ARG A 32 -3.21 -6.46 -8.77
N LEU A 33 -2.17 -5.69 -9.08
CA LEU A 33 -0.79 -6.17 -9.15
C LEU A 33 -0.29 -6.65 -7.78
N GLY A 34 -0.68 -5.99 -6.69
CA GLY A 34 -0.35 -6.40 -5.33
C GLY A 34 -0.94 -7.77 -4.96
N ARG A 35 -2.18 -8.04 -5.38
CA ARG A 35 -2.79 -9.38 -5.22
C ARG A 35 -2.04 -10.44 -6.02
N GLN A 36 -1.71 -10.17 -7.28
CA GLN A 36 -0.97 -11.11 -8.13
C GLN A 36 0.44 -11.41 -7.59
N LEU A 37 1.10 -10.41 -7.01
CA LEU A 37 2.38 -10.60 -6.30
C LEU A 37 2.18 -11.48 -5.06
N GLY A 38 1.14 -11.24 -4.26
CA GLY A 38 0.79 -12.08 -3.12
C GLY A 38 0.56 -13.54 -3.50
N ASP A 39 -0.25 -13.79 -4.54
CA ASP A 39 -0.48 -15.13 -5.07
C ASP A 39 0.84 -15.79 -5.54
N SER A 40 1.77 -14.99 -6.06
CA SER A 40 3.07 -15.47 -6.52
C SER A 40 4.01 -15.81 -5.35
N LEU A 41 3.95 -15.06 -4.24
CA LEU A 41 4.65 -15.38 -3.00
C LEU A 41 4.15 -16.72 -2.43
N VAL A 42 2.82 -16.91 -2.38
CA VAL A 42 2.20 -18.16 -1.91
C VAL A 42 2.68 -19.35 -2.75
N ARG A 43 2.67 -19.23 -4.09
CA ARG A 43 3.11 -20.32 -4.97
C ARG A 43 4.59 -20.69 -4.82
N GLN A 44 5.45 -19.73 -4.45
CA GLN A 44 6.90 -19.94 -4.40
C GLN A 44 7.43 -20.27 -3.00
N HIS A 45 6.79 -19.76 -1.96
CA HIS A 45 7.29 -19.80 -0.58
C HIS A 45 6.24 -20.31 0.42
N GLY A 46 5.02 -20.61 -0.03
CA GLY A 46 3.91 -21.05 0.81
C GLY A 46 3.17 -19.90 1.49
N ASP A 47 2.05 -20.24 2.13
CA ASP A 47 1.15 -19.27 2.77
C ASP A 47 1.80 -18.53 3.95
N ALA A 48 2.68 -19.21 4.70
CA ALA A 48 3.31 -18.68 5.91
C ALA A 48 4.10 -17.38 5.67
N LEU A 49 4.73 -17.24 4.49
CA LEU A 49 5.42 -16.01 4.14
C LEU A 49 4.43 -14.85 3.96
N LEU A 50 3.35 -15.07 3.22
CA LEU A 50 2.35 -14.04 2.96
C LEU A 50 1.64 -13.62 4.26
N GLU A 51 1.33 -14.58 5.14
CA GLU A 51 0.77 -14.31 6.46
C GLU A 51 1.70 -13.42 7.29
N THR A 52 3.00 -13.71 7.29
CA THR A 52 3.99 -12.92 8.02
C THR A 52 4.12 -11.52 7.45
N VAL A 53 4.15 -11.37 6.12
CA VAL A 53 4.16 -10.07 5.44
C VAL A 53 2.93 -9.24 5.81
N GLU A 54 1.72 -9.83 5.75
CA GLU A 54 0.48 -9.15 6.09
C GLU A 54 0.42 -8.77 7.57
N LYS A 55 0.94 -9.63 8.46
CA LYS A 55 1.06 -9.32 9.89
C LYS A 55 1.97 -8.11 10.13
N VAL A 56 3.16 -8.08 9.52
CA VAL A 56 4.08 -6.94 9.58
C VAL A 56 3.41 -5.68 9.04
N ARG A 57 2.72 -5.78 7.88
CA ARG A 57 2.02 -4.65 7.26
C ARG A 57 0.93 -4.09 8.16
N GLN A 58 0.17 -4.95 8.82
CA GLN A 58 -0.89 -4.55 9.73
C GLN A 58 -0.33 -3.83 10.96
N LEU A 59 0.69 -4.38 11.61
CA LEU A 59 1.36 -3.75 12.75
C LEU A 59 1.98 -2.39 12.36
N ALA A 60 2.66 -2.32 11.22
CA ALA A 60 3.25 -1.08 10.72
C ALA A 60 2.19 -0.01 10.37
N ARG A 61 0.98 -0.42 9.96
CA ARG A 61 -0.15 0.51 9.74
C ARG A 61 -0.71 1.00 11.07
N ASP A 62 -0.87 0.12 12.05
CA ASP A 62 -1.42 0.48 13.35
C ASP A 62 -0.50 1.41 14.14
N LEU A 63 0.82 1.32 13.92
CA LEU A 63 1.81 2.27 14.43
C LEU A 63 1.70 3.68 13.85
N ARG A 64 1.18 3.82 12.63
CA ARG A 64 1.03 5.13 11.96
C ARG A 64 -0.30 5.82 12.24
N LYS A 65 -1.26 5.12 12.83
CA LYS A 65 -2.56 5.72 13.20
C LYS A 65 -2.38 6.63 14.41
N ASP A 66 -3.10 7.75 14.43
CA ASP A 66 -3.16 8.62 15.60
C ASP A 66 -3.66 7.84 16.82
N GLY A 67 -2.90 7.88 17.91
CA GLY A 67 -3.16 7.06 19.11
C GLY A 67 -2.92 5.56 18.92
N GLY A 68 -1.96 5.20 18.05
CA GLY A 68 -1.63 3.83 17.62
C GLY A 68 -1.78 2.74 18.69
N ARG A 69 -2.15 1.52 18.26
CA ARG A 69 -2.51 0.45 19.20
C ARG A 69 -1.34 0.13 20.13
N GLU A 70 -1.60 0.26 21.43
CA GLU A 70 -0.67 -0.11 22.49
C GLU A 70 -0.11 -1.52 22.27
N GLY A 71 1.21 -1.66 22.40
CA GLY A 71 1.91 -2.93 22.18
C GLY A 71 2.28 -3.25 20.73
N SER A 72 1.78 -2.53 19.71
CA SER A 72 2.13 -2.83 18.30
C SER A 72 3.63 -2.74 18.02
N THR A 73 4.35 -1.80 18.66
CA THR A 73 5.80 -1.68 18.53
C THR A 73 6.49 -2.91 19.11
N ALA A 74 6.09 -3.33 20.31
CA ALA A 74 6.69 -4.48 20.98
C ALA A 74 6.41 -5.78 20.21
N GLU A 75 5.18 -5.95 19.69
CA GLU A 75 4.82 -7.10 18.88
C GLU A 75 5.60 -7.15 17.56
N LEU A 76 5.71 -6.02 16.85
CA LEU A 76 6.48 -5.95 15.61
C LEU A 76 7.97 -6.25 15.85
N THR A 77 8.55 -5.65 16.89
CA THR A 77 9.95 -5.90 17.27
C THR A 77 10.18 -7.38 17.58
N ARG A 78 9.28 -8.01 18.34
CA ARG A 78 9.39 -9.43 18.67
C ARG A 78 9.28 -10.31 17.44
N LEU A 79 8.30 -10.05 16.57
CA LEU A 79 8.12 -10.80 15.32
C LEU A 79 9.38 -10.75 14.45
N LEU A 80 9.99 -9.57 14.30
CA LEU A 80 11.20 -9.41 13.50
C LEU A 80 12.43 -10.03 14.18
N ALA A 81 12.50 -10.02 15.52
CA ALA A 81 13.59 -10.64 16.27
C ALA A 81 13.54 -12.17 16.26
N ASP A 82 12.34 -12.75 16.19
CA ASP A 82 12.13 -14.20 16.14
C ASP A 82 12.34 -14.78 14.72
N ALA A 83 12.47 -13.93 13.69
CA ALA A 83 12.69 -14.36 12.31
C ALA A 83 14.14 -14.87 12.12
N ASP A 84 14.28 -16.06 11.54
CA ASP A 84 15.59 -16.56 11.13
C ASP A 84 16.13 -15.82 9.90
N ALA A 85 17.38 -16.10 9.53
CA ALA A 85 18.04 -15.44 8.41
C ALA A 85 17.31 -15.66 7.07
N GLU A 86 16.73 -16.84 6.84
CA GLU A 86 16.01 -17.15 5.61
C GLU A 86 14.71 -16.36 5.54
N GLN A 87 13.93 -16.37 6.63
CA GLN A 87 12.70 -15.61 6.77
C GLN A 87 12.94 -14.11 6.62
N ALA A 88 14.00 -13.58 7.24
CA ALA A 88 14.37 -12.17 7.11
C ALA A 88 14.67 -11.79 5.65
N ILE A 89 15.43 -12.62 4.92
CA ILE A 89 15.72 -12.40 3.49
C ILE A 89 14.42 -12.41 2.67
N GLN A 90 13.53 -13.37 2.92
CA GLN A 90 12.25 -13.47 2.21
C GLN A 90 11.35 -12.25 2.48
N LEU A 91 11.27 -11.79 3.73
CA LEU A 91 10.53 -10.59 4.11
C LEU A 91 11.07 -9.34 3.41
N VAL A 92 12.38 -9.11 3.46
CA VAL A 92 13.02 -7.96 2.79
C VAL A 92 12.75 -7.99 1.29
N ARG A 93 12.84 -9.18 0.66
CA ARG A 93 12.55 -9.33 -0.77
C ARG A 93 11.09 -9.01 -1.07
N ALA A 94 10.15 -9.54 -0.31
CA ALA A 94 8.72 -9.28 -0.47
C ALA A 94 8.41 -7.78 -0.35
N PHE A 95 8.88 -7.12 0.71
CA PHE A 95 8.67 -5.68 0.90
C PHE A 95 9.32 -4.84 -0.20
N THR A 96 10.50 -5.20 -0.67
CA THR A 96 11.15 -4.54 -1.83
C THR A 96 10.29 -4.63 -3.08
N MET A 97 9.74 -5.81 -3.39
CA MET A 97 8.86 -6.00 -4.56
C MET A 97 7.55 -5.21 -4.43
N TYR A 98 6.91 -5.22 -3.26
CA TYR A 98 5.73 -4.38 -3.00
C TYR A 98 6.03 -2.89 -3.08
N PHE A 99 7.19 -2.45 -2.58
CA PHE A 99 7.61 -1.06 -2.65
C PHE A 99 7.84 -0.63 -4.09
N HIS A 100 8.54 -1.41 -4.91
CA HIS A 100 8.70 -1.10 -6.34
C HIS A 100 7.35 -0.96 -7.04
N LEU A 101 6.38 -1.82 -6.73
CA LEU A 101 5.04 -1.71 -7.29
C LEU A 101 4.33 -0.41 -6.88
N ALA A 102 4.53 0.06 -5.65
CA ALA A 102 3.88 1.27 -5.15
C ALA A 102 4.53 2.57 -5.65
N ASN A 103 5.74 2.51 -6.21
CA ASN A 103 6.49 3.68 -6.70
C ASN A 103 6.57 3.77 -8.23
N VAL A 104 5.97 2.83 -8.95
CA VAL A 104 5.82 2.89 -10.42
C VAL A 104 4.74 3.89 -10.80
#